data_AF-A0A382X9K8-F1
#
_entry.id   AF-A0A382X9K8-F1
#
_cell.length_a   1.000
_cell.length_b   1.000
_cell.length_c   1.000
_cell.angle_alpha   90.00
_cell.angle_beta   90.00
_cell.angle_gamma   90.00
#
_symmetry.space_group_name_H-M   'P 1'
#
loop_
_entity.id
_entity.type
_entity.pdbx_description
1 polymer ?
#
loop_
_entity_poly.entity_id
_entity_poly.type
_entity_poly.pdbx_seq_one_letter_code
_entity_poly.pdbx_strand_id
1 'polypeptide(L)'
;MVWFKRKEKKFKDPEKKSIPDGLWDKCPSCDEIIYRPELEKNLSVCHHCDHHFRVLPQLYVDLLLDKGSETRHFETLGSKDFLAFKANKAYKDQIIAAKAKTGEQDA
;
A
#
# COMPACT_ATOMS: atom_id res chain seq x y z
N MET A 1 -23.15 -28.25 -55.59
CA MET A 1 -21.73 -27.88 -55.50
C MET A 1 -21.56 -26.87 -54.37
N VAL A 2 -21.05 -27.30 -53.22
CA VAL A 2 -20.93 -26.47 -52.01
C VAL A 2 -19.64 -25.66 -52.09
N TRP A 3 -19.70 -24.57 -52.86
CA TRP A 3 -18.63 -23.61 -53.06
C TRP A 3 -18.69 -22.57 -51.93
N PHE A 4 -17.57 -22.38 -51.24
CA PHE A 4 -17.36 -21.57 -50.01
C PHE A 4 -17.53 -22.30 -48.66
N LYS A 5 -16.74 -23.37 -48.44
CA LYS A 5 -16.22 -23.65 -47.10
C LYS A 5 -15.10 -22.63 -46.81
N ARG A 6 -15.36 -21.71 -45.89
CA ARG A 6 -14.38 -20.72 -45.41
C ARG A 6 -13.15 -21.46 -44.85
N LYS A 7 -11.97 -21.22 -45.43
CA LYS A 7 -10.71 -21.96 -45.20
C LYS A 7 -9.74 -21.20 -44.29
N GLU A 8 -10.24 -20.38 -43.37
CA GLU A 8 -9.39 -19.45 -42.63
C GLU A 8 -9.55 -19.63 -41.13
N LYS A 9 -8.41 -19.92 -40.48
CA LYS A 9 -8.27 -20.10 -39.03
C LYS A 9 -8.92 -18.91 -38.31
N LYS A 10 -9.78 -19.20 -37.34
CA LYS A 10 -10.32 -18.19 -36.42
C LYS A 10 -9.16 -17.36 -35.87
N PHE A 11 -9.24 -16.03 -36.02
CA PHE A 11 -8.36 -15.11 -35.30
C PHE A 11 -8.45 -15.47 -33.81
N LYS A 12 -7.32 -15.85 -33.20
CA LYS A 12 -7.26 -15.93 -31.75
C LYS A 12 -7.42 -14.51 -31.24
N ASP A 13 -8.43 -14.29 -30.41
CA ASP A 13 -8.53 -13.05 -29.63
C ASP A 13 -7.18 -12.81 -28.94
N PRO A 14 -6.61 -11.59 -29.01
CA PRO A 14 -5.41 -11.28 -28.28
C PRO A 14 -5.68 -11.56 -26.80
N GLU A 15 -4.78 -12.31 -26.15
CA GLU A 15 -4.85 -12.52 -24.70
C GLU A 15 -5.04 -11.17 -24.04
N LYS A 16 -6.15 -11.02 -23.29
CA LYS A 16 -6.43 -9.81 -22.53
C LYS A 16 -5.28 -9.65 -21.55
N LYS A 17 -4.36 -8.72 -21.83
CA LYS A 17 -3.31 -8.32 -20.90
C LYS A 17 -4.02 -7.88 -19.63
N SER A 18 -3.89 -8.67 -18.56
CA SER A 18 -4.39 -8.31 -17.25
C SER A 18 -3.65 -7.06 -16.81
N ILE A 19 -4.34 -5.93 -16.76
CA ILE A 19 -3.81 -4.72 -16.14
C ILE A 19 -3.58 -5.07 -14.67
N PRO A 20 -2.37 -4.86 -14.12
CA PRO A 20 -2.13 -5.11 -12.71
C PRO A 20 -3.04 -4.20 -11.87
N ASP A 21 -3.77 -4.80 -10.93
CA ASP A 21 -4.56 -4.07 -9.95
C ASP A 21 -3.63 -3.27 -9.03
N GLY A 22 -4.06 -2.05 -8.62
CA GLY A 22 -3.32 -1.22 -7.66
C GLY A 22 -2.38 -0.17 -8.27
N LEU A 23 -2.47 0.12 -9.58
CA LEU A 23 -1.71 1.20 -10.22
C LEU A 23 -2.29 2.59 -9.97
N TRP A 24 -3.54 2.66 -9.52
CA TRP A 24 -4.30 3.90 -9.40
C TRP A 24 -4.81 4.05 -7.97
N ASP A 25 -4.53 5.19 -7.36
CA ASP A 25 -4.98 5.56 -6.02
C ASP A 25 -5.85 6.81 -6.09
N LYS A 26 -6.97 6.81 -5.36
CA LYS A 26 -7.89 7.96 -5.31
C LYS A 26 -7.48 8.90 -4.17
N CYS A 27 -7.34 10.19 -4.46
CA CYS A 27 -7.07 11.18 -3.42
C CYS A 27 -8.29 11.37 -2.49
N PRO A 28 -8.12 11.30 -1.16
CA PRO A 28 -9.23 11.50 -0.22
C PRO A 28 -9.66 12.96 -0.10
N SER A 29 -8.85 13.92 -0.56
CA SER A 29 -9.14 15.36 -0.44
C SER A 29 -9.76 15.98 -1.69
N CYS A 30 -9.31 15.59 -2.89
CA CYS A 30 -9.80 16.16 -4.15
C CYS A 30 -10.49 15.14 -5.07
N ASP A 31 -10.61 13.88 -4.63
CA ASP A 31 -11.20 12.77 -5.39
C ASP A 31 -10.52 12.42 -6.73
N GLU A 32 -9.39 13.06 -7.06
CA GLU A 32 -8.62 12.80 -8.28
C GLU A 32 -7.99 11.41 -8.27
N ILE A 33 -7.91 10.78 -9.46
CA ILE A 33 -7.29 9.47 -9.64
C ILE A 33 -5.83 9.66 -10.00
N ILE A 34 -4.94 9.25 -9.10
CA ILE A 34 -3.49 9.46 -9.22
C ILE A 34 -2.81 8.14 -9.56
N TYR A 35 -1.81 8.21 -10.44
CA TYR A 35 -0.95 7.07 -10.74
C TYR A 35 0.04 6.83 -9.59
N ARG A 36 0.01 5.64 -8.98
CA ARG A 36 0.78 5.32 -7.77
C ARG A 36 2.30 5.54 -7.91
N PRO A 37 2.98 5.10 -8.99
CA PRO A 37 4.41 5.40 -9.17
C PRO A 37 4.73 6.89 -9.28
N GLU A 38 3.77 7.70 -9.74
CA GLU A 38 3.93 9.16 -9.79
C GLU A 38 3.74 9.78 -8.40
N LEU A 39 2.80 9.25 -7.62
CA LEU A 39 2.59 9.60 -6.22
C LEU A 39 3.84 9.29 -5.38
N GLU A 40 4.46 8.12 -5.56
CA GLU A 40 5.70 7.73 -4.87
C GLU A 40 6.88 8.65 -5.22
N LYS A 41 7.01 9.05 -6.50
CA LYS A 41 8.03 10.01 -6.93
C LYS A 41 7.85 11.39 -6.31
N ASN A 42 6.60 11.80 -6.06
CA ASN A 42 6.27 13.05 -5.40
C ASN A 42 6.14 12.90 -3.87
N LEU A 43 6.82 11.91 -3.28
CA LEU A 43 6.88 11.72 -1.83
C LEU A 43 5.51 11.52 -1.17
N SER A 44 4.58 10.89 -1.90
CA SER A 44 3.20 10.68 -1.48
C SER A 44 2.41 11.96 -1.21
N VAL A 45 2.68 13.01 -1.99
CA VAL A 45 1.92 14.26 -2.02
C VAL A 45 1.06 14.31 -3.28
N CYS A 46 -0.20 14.72 -3.15
CA CYS A 46 -1.09 14.92 -4.29
C CYS A 46 -0.68 16.14 -5.11
N HIS A 47 -0.46 15.94 -6.41
CA HIS A 47 -0.02 16.99 -7.34
C HIS A 47 -1.10 18.03 -7.65
N HIS A 48 -2.37 17.72 -7.35
CA HIS A 48 -3.51 18.57 -7.65
C HIS A 48 -3.94 19.44 -6.47
N CYS A 49 -3.77 18.98 -5.23
CA CYS A 49 -4.31 19.66 -4.05
C CYS A 49 -3.33 19.74 -2.87
N ASP A 50 -2.08 19.31 -3.04
CA ASP A 50 -1.03 19.28 -2.02
C ASP A 50 -1.39 18.47 -0.74
N HIS A 51 -2.39 17.59 -0.86
CA HIS A 51 -2.74 16.67 0.22
C HIS A 51 -1.64 15.65 0.45
N HIS A 52 -1.20 15.53 1.69
CA HIS A 52 -0.20 14.56 2.11
C HIS A 52 -0.86 13.24 2.47
N PHE A 53 -0.52 12.18 1.74
CA PHE A 53 -1.03 10.85 2.03
C PHE A 53 -0.34 10.26 3.25
N ARG A 54 -1.02 9.31 3.91
CA ARG A 54 -0.41 8.53 4.98
C ARG A 54 0.64 7.58 4.39
N VAL A 55 1.89 7.75 4.81
CA VAL A 55 3.00 6.87 4.45
C VAL A 55 3.46 6.03 5.65
N LEU A 56 4.21 4.97 5.37
CA LEU A 56 4.86 4.16 6.39
C LEU A 56 5.99 4.95 7.07
N PRO A 57 6.27 4.71 8.36
CA PRO A 57 7.38 5.37 9.07
C PRO A 57 8.73 5.18 8.38
N GLN A 58 8.95 4.03 7.75
CA GLN A 58 10.18 3.74 7.00
C GLN A 58 10.44 4.75 5.88
N LEU A 59 9.40 5.17 5.15
CA LEU A 59 9.53 6.19 4.11
C LEU A 59 9.98 7.53 4.69
N TYR A 60 9.52 7.90 5.89
CA TYR A 60 10.01 9.12 6.54
C TYR A 60 11.49 9.03 6.93
N VAL A 61 11.93 7.88 7.44
CA VAL A 61 13.34 7.65 7.78
C VAL A 61 14.21 7.82 6.53
N ASP A 62 13.81 7.21 5.42
CA ASP A 62 14.54 7.29 4.14
C ASP A 62 14.58 8.70 3.54
N LEU A 63 13.58 9.54 3.86
CA LEU A 63 13.51 10.92 3.37
C LEU A 63 14.28 11.91 4.24
N LEU A 64 14.37 11.65 5.54
CA LEU A 64 14.98 12.57 6.50
C LEU A 64 16.45 12.26 6.76
N LEU A 65 16.83 10.98 6.73
CA LEU A 65 18.19 10.54 7.03
C LEU A 65 18.96 10.19 5.76
N ASP A 66 20.27 10.38 5.83
CA ASP A 66 21.16 9.92 4.76
C ASP A 66 21.18 8.39 4.72
N LYS A 67 21.24 7.83 3.51
CA LYS A 67 21.21 6.37 3.31
C LYS A 67 22.31 5.67 4.10
N GLY A 68 21.92 4.74 4.96
CA GLY A 68 22.85 3.94 5.76
C GLY A 68 23.37 4.65 7.01
N SER A 69 22.84 5.82 7.34
CA SER A 69 23.09 6.50 8.62
C SER A 69 22.08 6.12 9.71
N GLU A 70 21.01 5.39 9.36
CA GLU A 70 19.98 5.06 10.34
C GLU A 70 20.47 4.00 11.35
N THR A 71 20.23 4.28 12.63
CA THR A 71 20.40 3.31 13.71
C THR A 71 19.10 3.16 14.47
N ARG A 72 18.48 1.98 14.37
CA ARG A 72 17.28 1.66 15.16
C ARG A 72 17.68 1.41 16.61
N HIS A 73 16.95 2.04 17.52
CA HIS A 73 17.11 1.85 18.96
C HIS A 73 15.86 1.19 19.53
N PHE A 74 16.03 0.39 20.58
CA PHE A 74 14.93 -0.22 21.35
C PHE A 74 14.01 -1.13 20.52
N GLU A 75 14.54 -1.85 19.55
CA GLU A 75 13.76 -2.74 18.68
C GLU A 75 12.98 -3.81 19.45
N THR A 76 13.44 -4.20 20.65
CA THR A 76 12.78 -5.20 21.51
C THR A 76 11.71 -4.61 22.44
N LEU A 77 11.50 -3.29 22.40
CA LEU A 77 10.51 -2.63 23.23
C LEU A 77 9.12 -2.86 22.63
N GLY A 78 8.20 -3.33 23.46
CA GLY A 78 6.83 -3.57 23.04
C GLY A 78 5.83 -3.26 24.14
N SER A 79 4.63 -2.86 23.71
CA SER A 79 3.50 -2.58 24.59
C SER A 79 3.13 -3.81 25.45
N LYS A 80 3.03 -3.59 26.78
CA LYS A 80 2.56 -4.59 27.75
C LYS A 80 1.34 -4.09 28.49
N ASP A 81 0.31 -4.93 28.57
CA ASP A 81 -0.93 -4.63 29.28
C ASP A 81 -0.81 -4.97 30.77
N PHE A 82 -0.53 -3.96 31.60
CA PHE A 82 -0.48 -4.09 33.06
C PHE A 82 -1.85 -4.04 33.73
N LEU A 83 -2.81 -3.35 33.10
CA LEU A 83 -4.13 -3.09 33.68
C LEU A 83 -5.16 -4.17 33.33
N ALA A 84 -4.77 -5.16 32.51
CA ALA A 84 -5.67 -6.14 31.92
C ALA A 84 -6.88 -5.45 31.26
N PHE A 85 -6.61 -4.37 30.52
CA PHE A 85 -7.64 -3.45 30.06
C PHE A 85 -8.58 -4.13 29.06
N LYS A 86 -9.89 -3.99 29.31
CA LYS A 86 -10.96 -4.55 28.49
C LYS A 86 -11.94 -3.44 28.10
N ALA A 87 -11.95 -3.12 26.82
CA ALA A 87 -13.04 -2.40 26.16
C ALA A 87 -13.88 -3.42 25.36
N ASN A 88 -14.36 -3.04 24.17
CA ASN A 88 -15.07 -3.96 23.27
C ASN A 88 -14.19 -5.13 22.76
N LYS A 89 -12.87 -4.93 22.69
CA LYS A 89 -11.86 -5.96 22.45
C LYS A 89 -10.82 -5.87 23.54
N ALA A 90 -10.26 -7.00 23.99
CA ALA A 90 -9.19 -6.98 24.98
C ALA A 90 -7.97 -6.27 24.39
N TYR A 91 -7.27 -5.46 25.19
CA TYR A 91 -6.14 -4.67 24.70
C TYR A 91 -5.01 -5.55 24.14
N LYS A 92 -4.78 -6.71 24.76
CA LYS A 92 -3.83 -7.72 24.25
C LYS A 92 -4.13 -8.16 22.82
N ASP A 93 -5.40 -8.40 22.49
CA ASP A 93 -5.81 -8.82 21.15
C ASP A 93 -5.61 -7.69 20.13
N GLN A 94 -5.83 -6.45 20.56
CA GLN A 94 -5.58 -5.26 19.74
C GLN A 94 -4.08 -5.08 19.43
N ILE A 95 -3.20 -5.31 20.41
CA ILE A 95 -1.75 -5.28 20.20
C ILE A 95 -1.35 -6.34 19.18
N ILE A 96 -1.83 -7.58 19.30
CA ILE A 96 -1.51 -8.66 18.35
C ILE A 96 -1.98 -8.29 16.94
N ALA A 97 -3.20 -7.78 16.80
CA ALA A 97 -3.74 -7.36 15.50
C ALA A 97 -2.97 -6.17 14.89
N ALA A 98 -2.56 -5.20 15.71
CA ALA A 98 -1.77 -4.06 15.27
C ALA A 98 -0.38 -4.49 14.78
N LYS A 99 0.30 -5.38 15.52
CA LYS A 99 1.59 -5.95 15.11
C LYS A 99 1.49 -6.74 13.80
N ALA A 100 0.43 -7.54 13.63
CA ALA A 100 0.20 -8.28 12.39
C ALA A 100 -0.05 -7.35 11.19
N LYS A 101 -0.69 -6.19 11.41
CA LYS A 101 -1.01 -5.23 10.34
C LYS A 101 0.18 -4.35 9.96
N THR A 102 0.99 -3.95 10.93
CA THR A 102 2.07 -2.95 10.75
C THR A 102 3.44 -3.58 10.60
N GLY A 103 3.66 -4.77 11.18
CA GLY A 103 4.97 -5.41 11.27
C GLY A 103 5.89 -4.82 12.35
N GLU A 104 5.48 -3.75 13.04
CA GLU A 104 6.29 -3.06 14.05
C GLU A 104 5.89 -3.48 15.48
N GLN A 105 6.81 -3.29 16.44
CA GLN A 105 6.57 -3.71 17.84
C GLN A 105 5.67 -2.78 18.64
N ASP A 106 5.57 -1.53 18.19
CA ASP A 106 4.71 -0.48 18.73
C ASP A 106 4.22 0.41 17.56
N ALA A 107 3.58 1.55 17.87
CA ALA A 107 2.82 2.39 16.94
C ALA A 107 3.45 2.66 15.55
#